data_AF-A0A8S9MEG9-F1
#
_entry.id   AF-A0A8S9MEG9-F1
#
_cell.length_a   1.000
_cell.length_b   1.000
_cell.length_c   1.000
_cell.angle_alpha   90.00
_cell.angle_beta   90.00
_cell.angle_gamma   90.00
#
_symmetry.space_group_name_H-M   'P 1'
#
loop_
_entity.id
_entity.type
_entity.pdbx_description
1 polymer ?
#
loop_
_entity_poly.entity_id
_entity_poly.type
_entity_poly.pdbx_seq_one_letter_code
_entity_poly.pdbx_strand_id
1 'polypeptide(L)'
;MTQTCPSNYPTKFEPAISSSETCPDYFRWIQQDLKVWQETGITRETLERAKPNAHFRIVIKSGRLYVDHYDKAYQTRDVFTIWGILQLLRMYPGQVPDLELLFLCHDRPGIWKKYFRKEDNATWPPPPLFHYCGHRDAYDIVFPDWSFWGWPEVNIKEWNKLSVAIKEGNKKVKWKDRVPYAYWKGNPMVSIARRNFMTCNVSDKYDPMVRLYVQHYWPIRPNNCVDLKFAVEWGNNNTDKAQVIGRQGSEYMLKNLEMNYVYDYMLYMLQGYGKLMKLDVTVPENATEVCSETMACPITDGGLIRQCMHDSLVMSPSVKPACNLPQPYEDGELKRFLQKQENAEREVEKWTDEYWEVQSKILQQ
;
A
#
# COMPACT_ATOMS: atom_id res chain seq x y z
N MET A 1 34.09 12.07 6.45
CA MET A 1 33.43 12.51 7.69
C MET A 1 32.30 11.54 7.95
N THR A 2 32.24 10.91 9.12
CA THR A 2 31.07 10.11 9.53
C THR A 2 29.89 11.06 9.67
N GLN A 3 28.90 10.92 8.80
CA GLN A 3 27.68 11.72 8.85
C GLN A 3 26.94 11.41 10.16
N THR A 4 26.56 12.43 10.90
CA THR A 4 25.74 12.30 12.12
C THR A 4 24.40 12.98 11.91
N CYS A 5 23.39 12.56 12.69
CA CYS A 5 22.11 13.21 12.63
C CYS A 5 22.17 14.63 13.20
N PRO A 6 21.64 15.62 12.46
CA PRO A 6 21.70 17.00 12.91
C PRO A 6 20.73 17.23 14.07
N SER A 7 21.13 18.05 15.03
CA SER A 7 20.31 18.38 16.20
C SER A 7 19.37 19.57 15.99
N ASN A 8 19.34 20.14 14.77
CA ASN A 8 18.65 21.39 14.46
C ASN A 8 17.28 21.20 13.78
N TYR A 9 16.75 19.97 13.76
CA TYR A 9 15.42 19.73 13.23
C TYR A 9 14.34 20.43 14.08
N PRO A 10 13.27 20.95 13.45
CA PRO A 10 12.10 21.40 14.18
C PRO A 10 11.58 20.28 15.09
N THR A 11 11.29 20.62 16.35
CA THR A 11 10.78 19.67 17.35
C THR A 11 9.31 19.88 17.67
N LYS A 12 8.71 20.97 17.17
CA LYS A 12 7.32 21.34 17.37
C LYS A 12 6.65 21.63 16.04
N PHE A 13 5.40 21.21 15.95
CA PHE A 13 4.54 21.48 14.80
C PHE A 13 3.74 22.76 15.04
N GLU A 14 3.93 23.73 14.16
CA GLU A 14 3.27 25.05 14.21
C GLU A 14 2.63 25.33 12.84
N PRO A 15 1.36 24.94 12.63
CA PRO A 15 0.69 25.17 11.35
C PRO A 15 0.40 26.67 11.17
N ALA A 16 0.68 27.18 9.98
CA ALA A 16 0.44 28.59 9.63
C ALA A 16 -1.00 28.83 9.14
N ILE A 17 -1.72 27.78 8.76
CA ILE A 17 -3.04 27.85 8.11
C ILE A 17 -3.99 26.87 8.80
N SER A 18 -5.24 27.27 9.02
CA SER A 18 -6.30 26.36 9.46
C SER A 18 -6.84 25.52 8.29
N SER A 19 -7.15 24.25 8.53
CA SER A 19 -7.82 23.39 7.57
C SER A 19 -9.03 22.73 8.21
N SER A 20 -10.14 22.66 7.48
CA SER A 20 -11.34 21.91 7.85
C SER A 20 -11.59 20.73 6.91
N GLU A 21 -10.60 20.38 6.10
CA GLU A 21 -10.69 19.32 5.10
C GLU A 21 -10.83 17.96 5.77
N THR A 22 -11.83 17.17 5.36
CA THR A 22 -12.03 15.80 5.86
C THR A 22 -11.12 14.83 5.12
N CYS A 23 -10.50 13.90 5.83
CA CYS A 23 -9.69 12.86 5.20
C CYS A 23 -10.56 11.94 4.33
N PRO A 24 -9.98 11.31 3.29
CA PRO A 24 -10.65 10.27 2.51
C PRO A 24 -11.26 9.15 3.37
N ASP A 25 -12.38 8.58 2.90
CA ASP A 25 -13.14 7.56 3.64
C ASP A 25 -12.32 6.33 4.04
N TYR A 26 -11.25 5.99 3.30
CA TYR A 26 -10.40 4.86 3.64
C TYR A 26 -9.63 5.04 4.97
N PHE A 27 -9.53 6.27 5.51
CA PHE A 27 -8.95 6.51 6.83
C PHE A 27 -9.73 5.83 7.95
N ARG A 28 -11.02 5.51 7.72
CA ARG A 28 -11.88 4.76 8.65
C ARG A 28 -11.36 3.34 8.93
N TRP A 29 -10.50 2.81 8.05
CA TRP A 29 -9.84 1.53 8.26
C TRP A 29 -8.78 1.57 9.36
N ILE A 30 -8.20 2.73 9.68
CA ILE A 30 -7.23 2.85 10.78
C ILE A 30 -7.85 2.37 12.09
N GLN A 31 -9.06 2.82 12.41
CA GLN A 31 -9.74 2.39 13.62
C GLN A 31 -10.12 0.90 13.58
N GLN A 32 -10.42 0.38 12.40
CA GLN A 32 -10.79 -1.03 12.21
C GLN A 32 -9.60 -1.97 12.39
N ASP A 33 -8.44 -1.63 11.83
CA ASP A 33 -7.20 -2.42 11.92
C ASP A 33 -6.68 -2.43 13.37
N LEU A 34 -6.78 -1.29 14.06
CA LEU A 34 -6.35 -1.15 15.45
C LEU A 34 -7.36 -1.68 16.49
N LYS A 35 -8.60 -1.98 16.08
CA LYS A 35 -9.71 -2.37 16.97
C LYS A 35 -9.36 -3.55 17.87
N VAL A 36 -8.57 -4.50 17.37
CA VAL A 36 -8.25 -5.76 18.06
C VAL A 36 -7.45 -5.55 19.36
N TRP A 37 -6.73 -4.44 19.49
CA TRP A 37 -5.94 -4.11 20.68
C TRP A 37 -6.60 -3.06 21.58
N GLN A 38 -7.80 -2.56 21.28
CA GLN A 38 -8.43 -1.48 22.06
C GLN A 38 -8.66 -1.86 23.53
N GLU A 39 -9.04 -3.11 23.80
CA GLU A 39 -9.31 -3.60 25.16
C GLU A 39 -8.01 -4.02 25.87
N THR A 40 -7.18 -4.81 25.17
CA THR A 40 -5.99 -5.43 25.76
C THR A 40 -4.80 -4.47 25.84
N GLY A 41 -4.67 -3.55 24.89
CA GLY A 41 -3.45 -2.80 24.61
C GLY A 41 -2.33 -3.70 24.07
N ILE A 42 -1.17 -3.09 23.84
CA ILE A 42 0.03 -3.74 23.30
C ILE A 42 1.10 -3.71 24.39
N THR A 43 1.36 -4.86 24.99
CA THR A 43 2.44 -5.04 25.99
C THR A 43 3.76 -5.37 25.30
N ARG A 44 4.87 -5.24 26.05
CA ARG A 44 6.21 -5.69 25.61
C ARG A 44 6.17 -7.14 25.11
N GLU A 45 5.55 -8.03 25.87
CA GLU A 45 5.43 -9.44 25.52
C GLU A 45 4.67 -9.64 24.20
N THR A 46 3.51 -9.00 24.04
CA THR A 46 2.70 -9.07 22.82
C THR A 46 3.46 -8.54 21.60
N LEU A 47 4.20 -7.44 21.76
CA LEU A 47 5.02 -6.88 20.68
C LEU A 47 6.13 -7.86 20.26
N GLU A 48 6.89 -8.41 21.21
CA GLU A 48 8.01 -9.31 20.91
C GLU A 48 7.57 -10.61 20.22
N ARG A 49 6.32 -11.05 20.40
CA ARG A 49 5.76 -12.20 19.65
C ARG A 49 5.69 -11.96 18.13
N ALA A 50 5.71 -10.71 17.65
CA ALA A 50 5.77 -10.42 16.21
C ALA A 50 7.19 -10.54 15.64
N LYS A 51 8.23 -10.48 16.48
CA LYS A 51 9.64 -10.44 16.04
C LYS A 51 10.05 -11.57 15.07
N PRO A 52 9.63 -12.85 15.25
CA PRO A 52 9.99 -13.91 14.31
C PRO A 52 9.48 -13.72 12.87
N ASN A 53 8.49 -12.83 12.67
CA ASN A 53 7.97 -12.49 11.35
C ASN A 53 8.51 -11.15 10.83
N ALA A 54 9.18 -10.36 11.67
CA ALA A 54 9.61 -9.02 11.34
C ALA A 54 10.98 -9.01 10.68
N HIS A 55 11.15 -8.14 9.69
CA HIS A 55 12.44 -7.88 9.04
C HIS A 55 13.25 -6.82 9.79
N PHE A 56 12.57 -5.86 10.41
CA PHE A 56 13.21 -4.83 11.22
C PHE A 56 12.25 -4.27 12.26
N ARG A 57 12.83 -3.69 13.31
CA ARG A 57 12.15 -2.88 14.31
C ARG A 57 12.50 -1.42 14.08
N ILE A 58 11.50 -0.57 14.17
CA ILE A 58 11.65 0.88 14.28
C ILE A 58 11.33 1.31 15.69
N VAL A 59 12.14 2.20 16.25
CA VAL A 59 11.83 2.91 17.48
C VAL A 59 11.83 4.40 17.18
N ILE A 60 10.73 5.07 17.49
CA ILE A 60 10.64 6.53 17.51
C ILE A 60 10.71 6.94 18.97
N LYS A 61 11.72 7.74 19.33
CA LYS A 61 11.89 8.23 20.70
C LYS A 61 12.34 9.67 20.69
N SER A 62 11.52 10.54 21.28
CA SER A 62 11.73 12.00 21.32
C SER A 62 11.96 12.59 19.93
N GLY A 63 11.16 12.15 18.94
CA GLY A 63 11.25 12.59 17.54
C GLY A 63 12.46 12.08 16.76
N ARG A 64 13.28 11.18 17.33
CA ARG A 64 14.43 10.54 16.68
C ARG A 64 14.08 9.11 16.28
N LEU A 65 14.60 8.67 15.14
CA LEU A 65 14.33 7.34 14.58
C LEU A 65 15.53 6.41 14.78
N TYR A 66 15.27 5.21 15.31
CA TYR A 66 16.26 4.16 15.49
C TYR A 66 15.77 2.90 14.78
N VAL A 67 16.68 2.16 14.15
CA VAL A 67 16.35 0.96 13.38
C VAL A 67 17.23 -0.21 13.82
N ASP A 68 16.60 -1.34 14.10
CA ASP A 68 17.21 -2.62 14.45
C ASP A 68 16.78 -3.65 13.41
N HIS A 69 17.71 -4.08 12.56
CA HIS A 69 17.42 -4.99 11.45
C HIS A 69 17.55 -6.45 11.92
N TYR A 70 16.55 -7.27 11.61
CA TYR A 70 16.49 -8.70 11.96
C TYR A 70 16.77 -9.60 10.77
N ASP A 71 16.22 -9.25 9.60
CA ASP A 71 16.39 -10.01 8.37
C ASP A 71 16.44 -9.07 7.17
N LYS A 72 17.00 -9.56 6.06
CA LYS A 72 17.16 -8.80 4.83
C LYS A 72 15.81 -8.63 4.13
N ALA A 73 15.37 -7.37 3.98
CA ALA A 73 14.20 -7.08 3.15
C ALA A 73 14.47 -7.39 1.67
N TYR A 74 13.41 -7.74 0.95
CA TYR A 74 13.48 -7.84 -0.51
C TYR A 74 13.74 -6.45 -1.08
N GLN A 75 14.83 -6.27 -1.84
CA GLN A 75 15.16 -4.98 -2.48
C GLN A 75 15.22 -3.82 -1.46
N THR A 76 15.03 -2.56 -1.88
CA THR A 76 15.06 -1.38 -0.99
C THR A 76 13.75 -1.12 -0.25
N ARG A 77 12.98 -2.16 0.07
CA ARG A 77 11.67 -2.02 0.73
C ARG A 77 11.79 -1.43 2.14
N ASP A 78 12.71 -1.93 2.93
CA ASP A 78 13.07 -1.39 4.24
C ASP A 78 13.60 0.05 4.12
N VAL A 79 14.55 0.29 3.21
CA VAL A 79 15.19 1.59 2.98
C VAL A 79 14.14 2.68 2.75
N PHE A 80 13.20 2.49 1.82
CA PHE A 80 12.21 3.51 1.51
C PHE A 80 11.05 3.56 2.51
N THR A 81 10.79 2.50 3.27
CA THR A 81 9.87 2.55 4.43
C THR A 81 10.46 3.42 5.54
N ILE A 82 11.73 3.21 5.89
CA ILE A 82 12.47 4.01 6.87
C ILE A 82 12.55 5.46 6.40
N TRP A 83 12.90 5.69 5.12
CA TRP A 83 12.93 7.01 4.51
C TRP A 83 11.59 7.73 4.62
N GLY A 84 10.48 7.04 4.34
CA GLY A 84 9.15 7.62 4.43
C GLY A 84 8.76 8.06 5.84
N ILE A 85 9.12 7.27 6.86
CA ILE A 85 8.90 7.63 8.26
C ILE A 85 9.77 8.83 8.67
N LEU A 86 11.01 8.92 8.18
CA LEU A 86 11.83 10.13 8.38
C LEU A 86 11.16 11.37 7.76
N GLN A 87 10.60 11.23 6.55
CA GLN A 87 9.87 12.32 5.92
C GLN A 87 8.62 12.72 6.70
N LEU A 88 7.91 11.74 7.29
CA LEU A 88 6.78 12.00 8.19
C LEU A 88 7.21 12.81 9.42
N LEU A 89 8.32 12.42 10.07
CA LEU A 89 8.86 13.15 11.24
C LEU A 89 9.24 14.60 10.90
N ARG A 90 9.73 14.84 9.67
CA ARG A 90 10.03 16.19 9.17
C ARG A 90 8.77 16.98 8.84
N MET A 91 7.74 16.32 8.32
CA MET A 91 6.47 16.94 7.96
C MET A 91 5.64 17.34 9.18
N TYR A 92 5.63 16.49 10.22
CA TYR A 92 4.86 16.66 11.45
C TYR A 92 5.74 16.55 12.72
N PRO A 93 6.69 17.49 12.91
CA PRO A 93 7.62 17.47 14.03
C PRO A 93 6.90 17.47 15.38
N GLY A 94 7.24 16.50 16.24
CA GLY A 94 6.67 16.37 17.58
C GLY A 94 5.22 15.85 17.64
N GLN A 95 4.61 15.48 16.51
CA GLN A 95 3.24 14.93 16.48
C GLN A 95 3.20 13.40 16.49
N VAL A 96 4.30 12.74 16.09
CA VAL A 96 4.43 11.28 16.18
C VAL A 96 4.87 10.93 17.61
N PRO A 97 4.12 10.09 18.34
CA PRO A 97 4.46 9.74 19.72
C PRO A 97 5.69 8.84 19.77
N ASP A 98 6.24 8.66 20.97
CA ASP A 98 7.23 7.62 21.22
C ASP A 98 6.58 6.26 21.01
N LEU A 99 7.15 5.42 20.15
CA LEU A 99 6.58 4.13 19.79
C LEU A 99 7.63 3.14 19.27
N GLU A 100 7.25 1.86 19.23
CA GLU A 100 8.05 0.77 18.67
C GLU A 100 7.21 -0.02 17.68
N LEU A 101 7.75 -0.23 16.48
CA LEU A 101 7.08 -0.87 15.35
C LEU A 101 7.91 -2.07 14.89
N LEU A 102 7.24 -3.14 14.51
CA LEU A 102 7.84 -4.29 13.82
C LEU A 102 7.26 -4.35 12.41
N PHE A 103 8.11 -4.49 11.40
CA PHE A 103 7.69 -4.47 9.99
C PHE A 103 7.96 -5.78 9.28
N LEU A 104 6.99 -6.25 8.50
CA LEU A 104 7.11 -7.36 7.56
C LEU A 104 7.29 -6.82 6.13
N CYS A 105 8.27 -7.34 5.40
CA CYS A 105 8.62 -6.90 4.03
C CYS A 105 8.27 -7.91 2.91
N HIS A 106 7.51 -8.98 3.23
CA HIS A 106 7.12 -10.05 2.30
C HIS A 106 5.68 -9.93 1.81
N ASP A 107 5.34 -10.41 0.62
CA ASP A 107 4.04 -10.08 -0.01
C ASP A 107 2.82 -10.73 0.65
N ARG A 108 3.01 -11.58 1.67
CA ARG A 108 1.95 -12.31 2.36
C ARG A 108 1.89 -11.88 3.82
N PRO A 109 0.68 -11.71 4.39
CA PRO A 109 0.49 -11.40 5.80
C PRO A 109 1.17 -12.43 6.72
N GLY A 110 1.67 -11.96 7.86
CA GLY A 110 2.32 -12.77 8.89
C GLY A 110 1.36 -13.25 9.99
N ILE A 111 0.31 -12.48 10.29
CA ILE A 111 -0.53 -12.69 11.48
C ILE A 111 -1.93 -13.13 11.08
N TRP A 112 -2.07 -14.41 10.71
CA TRP A 112 -3.36 -14.96 10.25
C TRP A 112 -4.36 -15.19 11.38
N LYS A 113 -5.59 -14.68 11.23
CA LYS A 113 -6.66 -14.72 12.25
C LYS A 113 -6.97 -16.12 12.77
N LYS A 114 -6.88 -17.14 11.90
CA LYS A 114 -7.15 -18.55 12.25
C LYS A 114 -6.27 -19.10 13.39
N TYR A 115 -5.13 -18.47 13.67
CA TYR A 115 -4.21 -18.87 14.74
C TYR A 115 -4.41 -18.13 16.06
N PHE A 116 -5.31 -17.14 16.12
CA PHE A 116 -5.51 -16.32 17.31
C PHE A 116 -6.99 -16.33 17.70
N ARG A 117 -7.31 -17.03 18.79
CA ARG A 117 -8.68 -17.16 19.30
C ARG A 117 -8.82 -16.34 20.58
N LYS A 118 -9.92 -15.59 20.71
CA LYS A 118 -10.15 -14.70 21.87
C LYS A 118 -10.21 -15.46 23.18
N GLU A 119 -10.64 -16.71 23.14
CA GLU A 119 -10.81 -17.59 24.30
C GLU A 119 -9.48 -18.17 24.79
N ASP A 120 -8.43 -18.07 23.98
CA ASP A 120 -7.10 -18.61 24.29
C ASP A 120 -6.14 -17.48 24.69
N ASN A 121 -5.96 -17.33 26.00
CA ASN A 121 -5.04 -16.34 26.58
C ASN A 121 -3.57 -16.56 26.18
N ALA A 122 -3.18 -17.77 25.73
CA ALA A 122 -1.80 -18.02 25.31
C ALA A 122 -1.49 -17.35 23.96
N THR A 123 -2.50 -17.22 23.09
CA THR A 123 -2.35 -16.63 21.76
C THR A 123 -2.95 -15.23 21.66
N TRP A 124 -3.97 -14.91 22.46
CA TRP A 124 -4.62 -13.59 22.48
C TRP A 124 -3.88 -12.56 23.36
N PRO A 125 -3.82 -11.28 22.98
CA PRO A 125 -4.16 -10.70 21.67
C PRO A 125 -3.12 -11.03 20.59
N PRO A 126 -3.47 -11.01 19.29
CA PRO A 126 -2.49 -11.20 18.23
C PRO A 126 -1.33 -10.19 18.35
N PRO A 127 -0.10 -10.55 17.97
CA PRO A 127 1.01 -9.61 18.01
C PRO A 127 0.86 -8.55 16.90
N PRO A 128 1.14 -7.26 17.17
CA PRO A 128 1.07 -6.22 16.15
C PRO A 128 2.25 -6.33 15.19
N LEU A 129 1.96 -6.37 13.89
CA LEU A 129 2.96 -6.43 12.82
C LEU A 129 2.53 -5.49 11.71
N PHE A 130 3.36 -4.50 11.39
CA PHE A 130 3.11 -3.57 10.30
C PHE A 130 3.45 -4.22 8.97
N HIS A 131 2.59 -3.99 7.98
CA HIS A 131 2.68 -4.65 6.69
C HIS A 131 2.07 -3.78 5.59
N TYR A 132 2.53 -3.96 4.36
CA TYR A 132 2.04 -3.20 3.20
C TYR A 132 0.89 -3.91 2.47
N CYS A 133 0.70 -5.23 2.67
CA CYS A 133 -0.44 -5.96 2.14
C CYS A 133 -1.46 -6.28 3.23
N GLY A 134 -2.68 -5.78 3.08
CA GLY A 134 -3.82 -6.19 3.91
C GLY A 134 -4.44 -7.51 3.43
N HIS A 135 -5.08 -8.23 4.35
CA HIS A 135 -5.93 -9.37 4.02
C HIS A 135 -7.07 -9.50 5.02
N ARG A 136 -8.28 -9.82 4.56
CA ARG A 136 -9.48 -9.94 5.42
C ARG A 136 -9.32 -10.94 6.57
N ASP A 137 -8.50 -11.97 6.35
CA ASP A 137 -8.20 -13.05 7.30
C ASP A 137 -6.86 -12.87 8.05
N ALA A 138 -6.30 -11.66 8.06
CA ALA A 138 -5.08 -11.33 8.80
C ALA A 138 -5.28 -10.13 9.75
N TYR A 139 -4.44 -10.05 10.77
CA TYR A 139 -4.38 -8.96 11.76
C TYR A 139 -3.21 -7.99 11.50
N ASP A 140 -2.39 -8.22 10.47
CA ASP A 140 -1.34 -7.29 10.08
C ASP A 140 -1.90 -5.87 9.91
N ILE A 141 -1.17 -4.88 10.41
CA ILE A 141 -1.55 -3.46 10.39
C ILE A 141 -1.11 -2.88 9.06
N VAL A 142 -2.06 -2.46 8.23
CA VAL A 142 -1.76 -1.93 6.91
C VAL A 142 -1.07 -0.58 7.02
N PHE A 143 0.03 -0.42 6.30
CA PHE A 143 0.80 0.81 6.25
C PHE A 143 1.13 1.17 4.81
N PRO A 144 1.19 2.47 4.43
CA PRO A 144 1.59 2.87 3.09
C PRO A 144 2.94 2.25 2.70
N ASP A 145 2.99 1.66 1.52
CA ASP A 145 4.18 0.96 1.06
C ASP A 145 5.32 1.92 0.68
N TRP A 146 6.53 1.38 0.59
CA TRP A 146 7.73 2.15 0.29
C TRP A 146 7.69 2.87 -1.07
N SER A 147 6.87 2.41 -2.02
CA SER A 147 6.85 2.90 -3.39
C SER A 147 6.32 4.32 -3.52
N PHE A 148 5.63 4.85 -2.50
CA PHE A 148 5.28 6.27 -2.43
C PHE A 148 6.50 7.19 -2.48
N TRP A 149 7.64 6.77 -1.91
CA TRP A 149 8.91 7.51 -1.96
C TRP A 149 9.83 7.04 -3.09
N GLY A 150 9.45 5.98 -3.79
CA GLY A 150 10.14 5.43 -4.95
C GLY A 150 10.45 3.94 -4.83
N TRP A 151 10.68 3.30 -5.98
CA TRP A 151 11.14 1.91 -6.06
C TRP A 151 12.20 1.78 -7.17
N PRO A 152 13.48 2.05 -6.85
CA PRO A 152 14.57 2.14 -7.81
C PRO A 152 14.75 0.92 -8.71
N GLU A 153 14.62 -0.28 -8.15
CA GLU A 153 14.88 -1.54 -8.85
C GLU A 153 13.94 -1.79 -10.04
N VAL A 154 12.78 -1.13 -10.03
CA VAL A 154 11.78 -1.21 -11.11
C VAL A 154 11.49 0.16 -11.73
N ASN A 155 12.36 1.15 -11.47
CA ASN A 155 12.28 2.51 -12.01
C ASN A 155 10.92 3.19 -11.76
N ILE A 156 10.34 2.95 -10.59
CA ILE A 156 9.15 3.67 -10.12
C ILE A 156 9.63 4.91 -9.40
N LYS A 157 9.13 6.07 -9.86
CA LYS A 157 9.41 7.38 -9.25
C LYS A 157 8.61 7.56 -7.97
N GLU A 158 9.03 8.50 -7.14
CA GLU A 158 8.18 8.98 -6.04
C GLU A 158 6.82 9.48 -6.56
N TRP A 159 5.81 9.38 -5.72
CA TRP A 159 4.42 9.44 -6.12
C TRP A 159 3.96 10.80 -6.67
N ASN A 160 4.50 11.94 -6.23
CA ASN A 160 4.13 13.24 -6.80
C ASN A 160 4.58 13.34 -8.27
N LYS A 161 5.82 12.97 -8.57
CA LYS A 161 6.33 12.90 -9.94
C LYS A 161 5.62 11.84 -10.77
N LEU A 162 5.33 10.67 -10.17
CA LEU A 162 4.65 9.59 -10.88
C LEU A 162 3.20 9.95 -11.22
N SER A 163 2.45 10.51 -10.28
CA SER A 163 1.05 10.92 -10.48
C SER A 163 0.93 12.01 -11.55
N VAL A 164 1.84 12.99 -11.58
CA VAL A 164 1.94 13.97 -12.66
C VAL A 164 2.23 13.28 -14.00
N ALA A 165 3.19 12.36 -14.05
CA ALA A 165 3.51 11.63 -15.28
C ALA A 165 2.33 10.79 -15.78
N ILE A 166 1.56 10.17 -14.89
CA ILE A 166 0.33 9.42 -15.20
C ILE A 166 -0.73 10.37 -15.77
N LYS A 167 -0.94 11.53 -15.12
CA LYS A 167 -1.89 12.55 -15.56
C LYS A 167 -1.56 13.08 -16.95
N GLU A 168 -0.29 13.38 -17.22
CA GLU A 168 0.15 13.80 -18.56
C GLU A 168 0.09 12.66 -19.58
N GLY A 169 0.43 11.43 -19.17
CA GLY A 169 0.26 10.23 -20.00
C GLY A 169 -1.19 10.02 -20.46
N ASN A 170 -2.15 10.25 -19.57
CA ASN A 170 -3.58 10.14 -19.88
C ASN A 170 -4.08 11.15 -20.92
N LYS A 171 -3.40 12.28 -21.09
CA LYS A 171 -3.74 13.31 -22.09
C LYS A 171 -3.21 13.00 -23.48
N LYS A 172 -2.23 12.10 -23.61
CA LYS A 172 -1.55 11.81 -24.89
C LYS A 172 -2.47 11.16 -25.92
N VAL A 173 -3.45 10.37 -25.48
CA VAL A 173 -4.37 9.64 -26.36
C VAL A 173 -5.79 9.80 -25.82
N LYS A 174 -6.69 10.36 -26.64
CA LYS A 174 -8.11 10.50 -26.27
C LYS A 174 -8.72 9.10 -26.14
N TRP A 175 -9.74 8.97 -25.29
CA TRP A 175 -10.41 7.68 -25.06
C TRP A 175 -10.82 6.97 -26.36
N LYS A 176 -11.44 7.70 -27.29
CA LYS A 176 -11.90 7.17 -28.59
C LYS A 176 -10.79 6.69 -29.51
N ASP A 177 -9.55 7.15 -29.28
CA ASP A 177 -8.38 6.82 -30.09
C ASP A 177 -7.52 5.73 -29.44
N ARG A 178 -7.94 5.19 -28.27
CA ARG A 178 -7.22 4.10 -27.60
C ARG A 178 -7.43 2.80 -28.37
N VAL A 179 -6.38 1.99 -28.44
CA VAL A 179 -6.43 0.66 -29.01
C VAL A 179 -7.35 -0.22 -28.13
N PRO A 180 -8.40 -0.85 -28.68
CA PRO A 180 -9.44 -1.56 -27.92
C PRO A 180 -8.98 -2.95 -27.45
N TYR A 181 -7.72 -3.06 -27.00
CA TYR A 181 -7.12 -4.29 -26.52
C TYR A 181 -6.79 -4.15 -25.05
N ALA A 182 -7.04 -5.18 -24.25
CA ALA A 182 -6.45 -5.25 -22.91
C ALA A 182 -4.92 -5.23 -23.03
N TYR A 183 -4.25 -4.57 -22.09
CA TYR A 183 -2.79 -4.49 -22.06
C TYR A 183 -2.29 -4.89 -20.69
N TRP A 184 -1.30 -5.77 -20.64
CA TRP A 184 -0.60 -6.10 -19.41
C TRP A 184 0.88 -6.32 -19.67
N LYS A 185 1.68 -5.82 -18.72
CA LYS A 185 3.12 -6.03 -18.70
C LYS A 185 3.57 -6.26 -17.26
N GLY A 186 4.21 -7.39 -16.98
CA GLY A 186 4.69 -7.70 -15.63
C GLY A 186 5.40 -9.04 -15.53
N ASN A 187 5.82 -9.40 -14.31
CA ASN A 187 6.44 -10.69 -14.01
C ASN A 187 5.34 -11.75 -13.81
N PRO A 188 5.26 -12.80 -14.64
CA PRO A 188 4.25 -13.85 -14.50
C PRO A 188 4.60 -14.88 -13.43
N MET A 189 5.87 -14.97 -13.00
CA MET A 189 6.34 -16.06 -12.14
C MET A 189 5.97 -15.90 -10.66
N VAL A 190 5.55 -14.71 -10.25
CA VAL A 190 5.23 -14.37 -8.85
C VAL A 190 3.87 -14.90 -8.38
N SER A 191 2.98 -15.31 -9.29
CA SER A 191 1.73 -15.99 -8.92
C SER A 191 1.24 -16.92 -10.01
N ILE A 192 0.56 -18.00 -9.61
CA ILE A 192 -0.07 -18.94 -10.54
C ILE A 192 -1.06 -18.19 -11.44
N ALA A 193 -1.87 -17.28 -10.88
CA ALA A 193 -2.81 -16.47 -11.65
C ALA A 193 -2.15 -15.69 -12.80
N ARG A 194 -0.96 -15.11 -12.60
CA ARG A 194 -0.25 -14.41 -13.68
C ARG A 194 0.36 -15.36 -14.71
N ARG A 195 0.87 -16.53 -14.31
CA ARG A 195 1.29 -17.58 -15.28
C ARG A 195 0.11 -18.03 -16.13
N ASN A 196 -1.03 -18.22 -15.51
CA ASN A 196 -2.27 -18.61 -16.15
C ASN A 196 -2.76 -17.54 -17.14
N PHE A 197 -2.68 -16.27 -16.75
CA PHE A 197 -3.01 -15.15 -17.60
C PHE A 197 -2.15 -15.12 -18.89
N MET A 198 -0.88 -15.53 -18.81
CA MET A 198 -0.02 -15.67 -20.00
C MET A 198 -0.44 -16.77 -20.97
N THR A 199 -1.34 -17.68 -20.57
CA THR A 199 -1.85 -18.74 -21.45
C THR A 199 -3.04 -18.34 -22.31
N CYS A 200 -3.54 -17.11 -22.15
CA CYS A 200 -4.68 -16.61 -22.89
C CYS A 200 -4.38 -16.21 -24.34
N ASN A 201 -3.19 -16.54 -24.84
CA ASN A 201 -2.70 -16.14 -26.15
C ASN A 201 -2.76 -17.26 -27.21
N VAL A 202 -3.76 -18.16 -27.21
CA VAL A 202 -3.71 -19.34 -28.11
C VAL A 202 -5.05 -19.65 -28.78
N SER A 203 -5.18 -19.21 -30.04
CA SER A 203 -5.72 -19.98 -31.18
C SER A 203 -5.63 -19.15 -32.47
N ASP A 204 -5.01 -19.68 -33.54
CA ASP A 204 -4.88 -19.03 -34.86
C ASP A 204 -6.22 -18.74 -35.58
N LYS A 205 -7.36 -19.12 -34.98
CA LYS A 205 -8.71 -18.83 -35.49
C LYS A 205 -9.39 -17.62 -34.83
N TYR A 206 -8.86 -17.07 -33.73
CA TYR A 206 -9.54 -16.02 -32.95
C TYR A 206 -8.55 -15.03 -32.31
N ASP A 207 -8.73 -13.72 -32.57
CA ASP A 207 -7.96 -12.65 -31.90
C ASP A 207 -8.53 -12.41 -30.49
N PRO A 208 -7.76 -12.64 -29.41
CA PRO A 208 -8.24 -12.48 -28.03
C PRO A 208 -8.44 -11.02 -27.60
N MET A 209 -8.09 -10.02 -28.43
CA MET A 209 -8.13 -8.60 -28.07
C MET A 209 -7.30 -8.25 -26.82
N VAL A 210 -6.24 -9.02 -26.52
CA VAL A 210 -5.37 -8.84 -25.36
C VAL A 210 -3.91 -8.81 -25.81
N ARG A 211 -3.16 -7.78 -25.42
CA ARG A 211 -1.72 -7.64 -25.65
C ARG A 211 -0.96 -7.91 -24.34
N LEU A 212 -0.30 -9.05 -24.29
CA LEU A 212 0.49 -9.49 -23.13
C LEU A 212 1.98 -9.38 -23.42
N TYR A 213 2.70 -8.62 -22.61
CA TYR A 213 4.15 -8.47 -22.73
C TYR A 213 4.85 -8.97 -21.47
N VAL A 214 5.75 -9.94 -21.62
CA VAL A 214 6.58 -10.44 -20.50
C VAL A 214 7.91 -9.69 -20.49
N GLN A 215 8.33 -9.21 -19.33
CA GLN A 215 9.72 -8.81 -19.10
C GLN A 215 10.46 -9.99 -18.43
N HIS A 216 11.46 -10.56 -19.14
CA HIS A 216 12.37 -11.68 -18.80
C HIS A 216 11.80 -13.14 -18.81
N TYR A 217 12.07 -13.84 -19.94
CA TYR A 217 12.11 -15.29 -20.34
C TYR A 217 11.02 -16.35 -19.96
N TRP A 218 11.22 -17.58 -20.49
CA TRP A 218 10.33 -18.48 -21.28
C TRP A 218 9.25 -19.33 -20.54
N PRO A 219 8.04 -19.61 -21.13
CA PRO A 219 6.84 -20.13 -20.44
C PRO A 219 6.42 -21.61 -20.73
N ILE A 220 5.62 -22.23 -19.81
CA ILE A 220 4.57 -23.28 -20.04
C ILE A 220 3.41 -23.14 -18.97
N ARG A 221 2.18 -23.66 -19.27
CA ARG A 221 0.74 -23.35 -18.92
C ARG A 221 0.18 -23.77 -17.51
N PRO A 222 -1.14 -23.58 -17.07
CA PRO A 222 -2.44 -23.00 -17.61
C PRO A 222 -3.47 -22.22 -16.69
N ASN A 223 -4.38 -21.38 -17.31
CA ASN A 223 -5.85 -21.08 -17.04
C ASN A 223 -6.44 -19.86 -16.22
N ASN A 224 -7.05 -18.86 -16.91
CA ASN A 224 -8.46 -18.35 -16.78
C ASN A 224 -8.74 -17.21 -17.82
N CYS A 225 -9.03 -17.57 -19.08
CA CYS A 225 -9.03 -16.64 -20.22
C CYS A 225 -10.43 -16.21 -20.70
N VAL A 226 -11.44 -16.93 -20.22
CA VAL A 226 -12.85 -16.79 -20.57
C VAL A 226 -13.41 -15.48 -19.99
N ASP A 227 -13.14 -15.22 -18.71
CA ASP A 227 -13.56 -13.99 -18.03
C ASP A 227 -12.85 -12.75 -18.59
N LEU A 228 -11.55 -12.90 -18.93
CA LEU A 228 -10.78 -11.82 -19.54
C LEU A 228 -11.36 -11.41 -20.89
N LYS A 229 -11.71 -12.39 -21.73
CA LYS A 229 -12.32 -12.12 -23.03
C LYS A 229 -13.68 -11.45 -22.86
N PHE A 230 -14.52 -11.95 -21.95
CA PHE A 230 -15.79 -11.32 -21.63
C PHE A 230 -15.60 -9.85 -21.19
N ALA A 231 -14.64 -9.57 -20.31
CA ALA A 231 -14.37 -8.20 -19.84
C ALA A 231 -13.94 -7.26 -20.99
N VAL A 232 -13.11 -7.74 -21.92
CA VAL A 232 -12.68 -6.96 -23.09
C VAL A 232 -13.84 -6.72 -24.06
N GLU A 233 -14.62 -7.75 -24.39
CA GLU A 233 -15.77 -7.64 -25.28
C GLU A 233 -16.85 -6.74 -24.68
N TRP A 234 -17.13 -6.88 -23.38
CA TRP A 234 -18.04 -6.00 -22.67
C TRP A 234 -17.57 -4.54 -22.73
N GLY A 235 -16.29 -4.28 -22.48
CA GLY A 235 -15.71 -2.94 -22.53
C GLY A 235 -15.80 -2.31 -23.93
N ASN A 236 -15.55 -3.11 -24.97
CA ASN A 236 -15.63 -2.68 -26.36
C ASN A 236 -17.07 -2.47 -26.85
N ASN A 237 -18.04 -3.20 -26.28
CA ASN A 237 -19.46 -3.03 -26.57
C ASN A 237 -20.14 -1.95 -25.70
N ASN A 238 -19.49 -1.50 -24.62
CA ASN A 238 -20.00 -0.50 -23.67
C ASN A 238 -19.02 0.66 -23.49
N THR A 239 -18.48 1.20 -24.60
CA THR A 239 -17.36 2.16 -24.59
C THR A 239 -17.62 3.41 -23.73
N ASP A 240 -18.84 3.94 -23.71
CA ASP A 240 -19.21 5.09 -22.88
C ASP A 240 -19.16 4.75 -21.38
N LYS A 241 -19.66 3.56 -20.98
CA LYS A 241 -19.61 3.09 -19.59
C LYS A 241 -18.17 2.82 -19.16
N ALA A 242 -17.39 2.17 -20.01
CA ALA A 242 -15.97 1.90 -19.77
C ALA A 242 -15.16 3.21 -19.61
N GLN A 243 -15.49 4.25 -20.39
CA GLN A 243 -14.88 5.57 -20.24
C GLN A 243 -15.18 6.18 -18.87
N VAL A 244 -16.44 6.13 -18.44
CA VAL A 244 -16.87 6.67 -17.15
C VAL A 244 -16.15 5.95 -16.00
N ILE A 245 -16.07 4.62 -16.04
CA ILE A 245 -15.36 3.81 -15.03
C ILE A 245 -13.88 4.21 -14.97
N GLY A 246 -13.18 4.21 -16.12
CA GLY A 246 -11.77 4.54 -16.19
C GLY A 246 -11.47 5.98 -15.72
N ARG A 247 -12.36 6.92 -16.05
CA ARG A 247 -12.27 8.32 -15.62
C ARG A 247 -12.47 8.45 -14.12
N GLN A 248 -13.54 7.87 -13.57
CA GLN A 248 -13.84 7.94 -12.13
C GLN A 248 -12.74 7.31 -11.28
N GLY A 249 -12.19 6.16 -11.70
CA GLY A 249 -11.06 5.53 -11.01
C GLY A 249 -9.81 6.40 -11.03
N SER A 250 -9.49 6.99 -12.19
CA SER A 250 -8.34 7.92 -12.31
C SER A 250 -8.53 9.18 -11.45
N GLU A 251 -9.72 9.79 -11.48
CA GLU A 251 -10.06 10.96 -10.68
C GLU A 251 -10.01 10.65 -9.18
N TYR A 252 -10.51 9.49 -8.75
CA TYR A 252 -10.46 9.06 -7.36
C TYR A 252 -9.02 8.93 -6.88
N MET A 253 -8.16 8.23 -7.63
CA MET A 253 -6.76 8.02 -7.26
C MET A 253 -5.98 9.34 -7.19
N LEU A 254 -6.14 10.20 -8.21
CA LEU A 254 -5.44 11.48 -8.25
C LEU A 254 -5.93 12.48 -7.20
N LYS A 255 -7.18 12.35 -6.74
CA LYS A 255 -7.75 13.22 -5.72
C LYS A 255 -7.49 12.71 -4.31
N ASN A 256 -7.69 11.42 -4.05
CA ASN A 256 -7.72 10.88 -2.69
C ASN A 256 -6.42 10.22 -2.27
N LEU A 257 -5.46 10.02 -3.18
CA LEU A 257 -4.16 9.41 -2.84
C LEU A 257 -3.01 10.41 -2.99
N GLU A 258 -3.24 11.71 -2.82
CA GLU A 258 -2.15 12.69 -2.82
C GLU A 258 -1.16 12.44 -1.65
N MET A 259 0.11 12.87 -1.80
CA MET A 259 1.14 12.58 -0.79
C MET A 259 0.83 13.16 0.60
N ASN A 260 0.12 14.29 0.68
CA ASN A 260 -0.38 14.82 1.96
C ASN A 260 -1.27 13.79 2.68
N TYR A 261 -2.21 13.14 1.99
CA TYR A 261 -3.05 12.12 2.60
C TYR A 261 -2.27 10.85 2.95
N VAL A 262 -1.20 10.53 2.23
CA VAL A 262 -0.29 9.43 2.62
C VAL A 262 0.34 9.74 3.98
N TYR A 263 0.91 10.94 4.16
CA TYR A 263 1.49 11.35 5.44
C TYR A 263 0.44 11.50 6.55
N ASP A 264 -0.74 12.04 6.26
CA ASP A 264 -1.83 12.14 7.24
C ASP A 264 -2.29 10.76 7.71
N TYR A 265 -2.39 9.79 6.78
CA TYR A 265 -2.74 8.41 7.11
C TYR A 265 -1.69 7.78 8.02
N MET A 266 -0.40 7.93 7.67
CA MET A 266 0.70 7.44 8.52
C MET A 266 0.66 8.08 9.90
N LEU A 267 0.44 9.40 9.98
CA LEU A 267 0.36 10.13 11.25
C LEU A 267 -0.75 9.56 12.13
N TYR A 268 -1.97 9.43 11.60
CA TYR A 268 -3.10 8.92 12.36
C TYR A 268 -2.95 7.44 12.73
N MET A 269 -2.38 6.63 11.85
CA MET A 269 -2.08 5.23 12.16
C MET A 269 -1.10 5.13 13.33
N LEU A 270 0.00 5.88 13.31
CA LEU A 270 1.01 5.87 14.37
C LEU A 270 0.50 6.49 15.67
N GLN A 271 -0.30 7.55 15.62
CA GLN A 271 -0.94 8.13 16.81
C GLN A 271 -1.97 7.18 17.42
N GLY A 272 -2.78 6.52 16.59
CA GLY A 272 -3.74 5.51 17.01
C GLY A 272 -3.04 4.32 17.67
N TYR A 273 -1.97 3.83 17.03
CA TYR A 273 -1.14 2.74 17.53
C TYR A 273 -0.46 3.10 18.85
N GLY A 274 0.14 4.30 18.95
CA GLY A 274 0.81 4.77 20.16
C GLY A 274 -0.11 4.83 21.38
N LYS A 275 -1.40 5.16 21.20
CA LYS A 275 -2.40 5.14 22.29
C LYS A 275 -2.67 3.74 22.85
N LEU A 276 -2.35 2.70 22.09
CA LEU A 276 -2.55 1.30 22.49
C LEU A 276 -1.33 0.72 23.20
N MET A 277 -0.17 1.37 23.15
CA MET A 277 1.06 0.86 23.75
C MET A 277 0.98 0.94 25.29
N LYS A 278 1.12 -0.23 25.93
CA LYS A 278 1.21 -0.43 27.39
C LYS A 278 2.61 -0.93 27.75
N LEU A 279 3.63 -0.20 27.28
CA LEU A 279 5.05 -0.50 27.48
C LEU A 279 5.86 0.80 27.46
N ASP A 280 6.97 0.82 28.20
CA ASP A 280 7.93 1.93 28.15
C ASP A 280 8.81 1.79 26.91
N VAL A 281 8.81 2.78 26.02
CA VAL A 281 9.56 2.75 24.77
C VAL A 281 11.07 2.77 25.02
N THR A 282 11.77 1.71 24.61
CA THR A 282 13.21 1.56 24.77
C THR A 282 13.90 1.34 23.43
N VAL A 283 15.11 1.86 23.30
CA VAL A 283 15.95 1.66 22.12
C VAL A 283 16.80 0.41 22.35
N PRO A 284 16.67 -0.64 21.53
CA PRO A 284 17.52 -1.83 21.64
C PRO A 284 19.00 -1.50 21.43
N GLU A 285 19.90 -2.28 22.04
CA GLU A 285 21.36 -2.06 21.94
C GLU A 285 21.88 -2.14 20.49
N ASN A 286 21.28 -3.00 19.66
CA ASN A 286 21.66 -3.16 18.25
C ASN A 286 21.02 -2.09 17.34
N ALA A 287 20.12 -1.25 17.86
CA ALA A 287 19.45 -0.25 17.05
C ALA A 287 20.40 0.89 16.71
N THR A 288 20.41 1.29 15.44
CA THR A 288 21.19 2.45 14.97
C THR A 288 20.28 3.64 14.76
N GLU A 289 20.69 4.81 15.23
CA GLU A 289 19.98 6.05 14.91
C GLU A 289 20.13 6.40 13.42
N VAL A 290 19.03 6.77 12.77
CA VAL A 290 19.00 7.18 11.36
C VAL A 290 18.27 8.50 11.17
N CYS A 291 18.65 9.22 10.13
CA CYS A 291 18.04 10.48 9.68
C CYS A 291 18.26 10.63 8.17
N SER A 292 17.66 11.67 7.57
CA SER A 292 17.71 11.85 6.12
C SER A 292 19.15 12.01 5.61
N GLU A 293 20.03 12.67 6.35
CA GLU A 293 21.42 12.88 5.96
C GLU A 293 22.23 11.58 6.04
N THR A 294 22.07 10.79 7.11
CA THR A 294 22.82 9.53 7.26
C THR A 294 22.39 8.49 6.23
N MET A 295 21.15 8.53 5.75
CA MET A 295 20.68 7.65 4.68
C MET A 295 21.04 8.13 3.27
N ALA A 296 20.88 9.42 2.96
CA ALA A 296 20.99 9.92 1.59
C ALA A 296 22.41 10.36 1.18
N CYS A 297 23.18 10.97 2.09
CA CYS A 297 24.46 11.56 1.75
C CYS A 297 25.58 10.56 1.42
N PRO A 298 25.63 9.34 2.01
CA PRO A 298 26.59 8.32 1.58
C PRO A 298 26.41 7.87 0.13
N ILE A 299 25.22 8.05 -0.44
CA ILE A 299 24.87 7.64 -1.81
C ILE A 299 25.28 8.76 -2.78
N THR A 300 26.43 8.58 -3.43
CA THR A 300 27.06 9.62 -4.28
C THR A 300 27.07 9.28 -5.77
N ASP A 301 26.56 8.10 -6.14
CA ASP A 301 26.57 7.58 -7.52
C ASP A 301 25.57 8.28 -8.46
N GLY A 302 24.69 9.13 -7.93
CA GLY A 302 23.62 9.76 -8.70
C GLY A 302 22.58 8.77 -9.22
N GLY A 303 22.55 7.54 -8.68
CA GLY A 303 21.65 6.48 -9.11
C GLY A 303 20.20 6.71 -8.71
N LEU A 304 19.34 5.77 -9.11
CA LEU A 304 17.90 5.86 -8.88
C LEU A 304 17.53 5.93 -7.38
N ILE A 305 18.31 5.30 -6.49
CA ILE A 305 18.10 5.41 -5.04
C ILE A 305 18.28 6.88 -4.60
N ARG A 306 19.40 7.50 -4.98
CA ARG A 306 19.71 8.89 -4.64
C ARG A 306 18.66 9.85 -5.22
N GLN A 307 18.20 9.58 -6.44
CA GLN A 307 17.16 10.35 -7.09
C GLN A 307 15.82 10.27 -6.35
N CYS A 308 15.38 9.06 -5.98
CA CYS A 308 14.12 8.88 -5.25
C CYS A 308 14.16 9.59 -3.89
N MET A 309 15.28 9.47 -3.15
CA MET A 309 15.46 10.20 -1.89
C MET A 309 15.47 11.73 -2.10
N HIS A 310 16.17 12.23 -3.11
CA HIS A 310 16.18 13.65 -3.43
C HIS A 310 14.76 14.18 -3.75
N ASP A 311 14.04 13.44 -4.59
CA ASP A 311 12.76 13.86 -5.13
C ASP A 311 11.63 13.83 -4.10
N SER A 312 11.77 12.98 -3.06
CA SER A 312 10.80 12.80 -2.00
C SER A 312 11.20 13.43 -0.66
N LEU A 313 12.28 14.22 -0.64
CA LEU A 313 12.77 14.89 0.57
C LEU A 313 11.81 16.01 1.02
N VAL A 314 11.30 15.91 2.25
CA VAL A 314 10.52 16.96 2.90
C VAL A 314 11.44 18.06 3.38
N MET A 315 11.40 19.22 2.74
CA MET A 315 12.30 20.33 3.05
C MET A 315 11.92 21.10 4.32
N SER A 316 10.63 21.16 4.65
CA SER A 316 10.10 21.89 5.80
C SER A 316 8.84 21.23 6.36
N PRO A 317 8.47 21.51 7.63
CA PRO A 317 7.20 21.08 8.19
C PRO A 317 6.00 21.52 7.35
N SER A 318 4.89 20.79 7.48
CA SER A 318 3.64 21.18 6.84
C SER A 318 3.14 22.53 7.36
N VAL A 319 2.66 23.39 6.48
CA VAL A 319 2.03 24.67 6.84
C VAL A 319 0.55 24.51 7.22
N LYS A 320 -0.03 23.32 6.98
CA LYS A 320 -1.42 22.96 7.29
C LYS A 320 -1.44 21.79 8.26
N PRO A 321 -2.40 21.73 9.20
CA PRO A 321 -2.64 20.53 9.98
C PRO A 321 -3.11 19.38 9.05
N ALA A 322 -2.95 18.15 9.53
CA ALA A 322 -3.53 16.97 8.90
C ALA A 322 -5.07 17.12 8.76
N CYS A 323 -5.64 16.47 7.75
CA CYS A 323 -7.08 16.45 7.52
C CYS A 323 -7.87 15.90 8.73
N ASN A 324 -9.14 16.27 8.86
CA ASN A 324 -9.99 15.78 9.94
C ASN A 324 -10.36 14.31 9.71
N LEU A 325 -9.99 13.45 10.68
CA LEU A 325 -10.26 12.03 10.62
C LEU A 325 -11.78 11.75 10.59
N PRO A 326 -12.29 10.95 9.64
CA PRO A 326 -13.70 10.57 9.61
C PRO A 326 -14.07 9.70 10.82
N GLN A 327 -15.36 9.70 11.15
CA GLN A 327 -15.89 8.83 12.20
C GLN A 327 -15.67 7.36 11.86
N PRO A 328 -15.45 6.47 12.85
CA PRO A 328 -15.35 5.04 12.60
C PRO A 328 -16.59 4.48 11.89
N TYR A 329 -16.47 3.29 11.31
CA TYR A 329 -17.66 2.58 10.84
C TYR A 329 -18.57 2.23 12.01
N GLU A 330 -19.86 2.52 11.87
CA GLU A 330 -20.87 1.92 12.74
C GLU A 330 -20.97 0.41 12.45
N ASP A 331 -21.29 -0.41 13.47
CA ASP A 331 -21.26 -1.87 13.34
C ASP A 331 -22.12 -2.40 12.17
N GLY A 332 -23.27 -1.77 11.91
CA GLY A 332 -24.13 -2.13 10.76
C GLY A 332 -23.64 -1.58 9.42
N GLU A 333 -22.90 -0.47 9.42
CA GLU A 333 -22.44 0.20 8.21
C GLU A 333 -21.35 -0.59 7.51
N LEU A 334 -20.32 -1.04 8.25
CA LEU A 334 -19.24 -1.84 7.69
C LEU A 334 -19.77 -3.13 7.07
N LYS A 335 -20.70 -3.80 7.76
CA LYS A 335 -21.33 -5.02 7.24
C LYS A 335 -22.08 -4.75 5.92
N ARG A 336 -22.83 -3.66 5.83
CA ARG A 336 -23.51 -3.26 4.57
C ARG A 336 -22.53 -2.93 3.46
N PHE A 337 -21.44 -2.24 3.78
CA PHE A 337 -20.39 -1.93 2.81
C PHE A 337 -19.77 -3.20 2.22
N LEU A 338 -19.35 -4.14 3.08
CA LEU A 338 -18.77 -5.42 2.67
C LEU A 338 -19.77 -6.28 1.89
N GLN A 339 -21.04 -6.32 2.31
CA GLN A 339 -22.08 -7.05 1.58
C GLN A 339 -22.32 -6.45 0.19
N LYS A 340 -22.31 -5.13 0.06
CA LYS A 340 -22.46 -4.46 -1.23
C LYS A 340 -21.32 -4.81 -2.19
N GLN A 341 -20.09 -4.88 -1.68
CA GLN A 341 -18.94 -5.30 -2.46
C GLN A 341 -19.09 -6.75 -2.94
N GLU A 342 -19.42 -7.68 -2.02
CA GLU A 342 -19.60 -9.09 -2.35
C GLU A 342 -20.75 -9.30 -3.37
N ASN A 343 -21.85 -8.57 -3.22
CA ASN A 343 -22.97 -8.65 -4.16
C ASN A 343 -22.56 -8.19 -5.57
N ALA A 344 -21.77 -7.11 -5.67
CA ALA A 344 -21.28 -6.63 -6.96
C ALA A 344 -20.34 -7.64 -7.62
N GLU A 345 -19.48 -8.31 -6.85
CA GLU A 345 -18.61 -9.39 -7.34
C GLU A 345 -19.44 -10.55 -7.91
N ARG A 346 -20.47 -11.01 -7.19
CA ARG A 346 -21.38 -12.08 -7.64
C ARG A 346 -22.19 -11.70 -8.88
N GLU A 347 -22.59 -10.43 -9.02
CA GLU A 347 -23.30 -9.97 -10.22
C GLU A 347 -22.42 -10.06 -11.47
N VAL A 348 -21.12 -9.73 -11.36
CA VAL A 348 -20.17 -9.84 -12.47
C VAL A 348 -19.92 -11.30 -12.84
N GLU A 349 -19.80 -12.20 -11.86
CA GLU A 349 -19.70 -13.65 -12.10
C GLU A 349 -20.92 -14.15 -12.88
N LYS A 350 -22.13 -13.79 -12.44
CA LYS A 350 -23.37 -14.16 -13.11
C LYS A 350 -23.44 -13.65 -14.56
N TRP A 351 -23.06 -12.39 -14.82
CA TRP A 351 -23.05 -11.86 -16.20
C TRP A 351 -22.05 -12.59 -17.09
N THR A 352 -20.94 -13.03 -16.52
CA THR A 352 -19.93 -13.82 -17.23
C THR A 352 -20.49 -15.18 -17.61
N ASP A 353 -21.15 -15.87 -16.69
CA ASP A 353 -21.79 -17.16 -16.94
C ASP A 353 -22.88 -17.06 -18.02
N GLU A 354 -23.80 -16.09 -17.90
CA GLU A 354 -24.88 -15.84 -18.87
C GLU A 354 -24.33 -15.55 -20.28
N TYR A 355 -23.25 -14.77 -20.38
CA TYR A 355 -22.60 -14.49 -21.65
C TYR A 355 -22.11 -15.75 -22.35
N TRP A 356 -21.44 -16.64 -21.61
CA TRP A 356 -20.87 -17.86 -22.16
C TRP A 356 -21.92 -18.94 -22.47
N GLU A 357 -23.04 -18.96 -21.75
CA GLU A 357 -24.22 -19.76 -22.13
C GLU A 357 -24.77 -19.36 -23.50
N VAL A 358 -24.80 -18.06 -23.80
CA VAL A 358 -25.27 -17.57 -25.11
C VAL A 358 -24.24 -17.87 -26.20
N GLN A 359 -22.96 -17.58 -25.97
CA GLN A 359 -21.88 -17.82 -26.95
C GLN A 359 -21.73 -19.30 -27.30
N SER A 360 -21.84 -20.20 -26.32
CA SER A 360 -21.77 -21.64 -26.56
C SER A 360 -22.90 -22.16 -27.46
N LYS A 361 -24.11 -21.60 -27.35
CA LYS A 361 -25.24 -21.92 -28.25
C LYS A 361 -25.01 -21.43 -29.68
N ILE A 362 -24.39 -20.25 -29.83
CA ILE A 362 -24.04 -19.68 -31.15
C ILE A 362 -22.95 -20.50 -31.83
N LEU A 363 -21.95 -20.98 -31.08
CA LEU A 363 -20.82 -21.76 -31.60
C LEU A 363 -21.16 -23.23 -31.92
N GLN A 364 -22.33 -23.71 -31.50
CA GLN A 364 -22.85 -25.05 -31.81
C GLN A 364 -23.74 -25.10 -33.08
N GLN A 365 -24.02 -23.94 -33.68
CA GLN A 365 -24.65 -23.79 -35.01
C GLN A 365 -23.57 -23.49 -36.06
#